data_AF-A0A2J6HZC7-F1
#
_entry.id   AF-A0A2J6HZC7-F1
#
_cell.length_a   1.000
_cell.length_b   1.000
_cell.length_c   1.000
_cell.angle_alpha   90.00
_cell.angle_beta   90.00
_cell.angle_gamma   90.00
#
_symmetry.space_group_name_H-M   'P 1'
#
loop_
_entity.id
_entity.type
_entity.pdbx_description
1 polymer ?
#
loop_
_entity_poly.entity_id
_entity_poly.type
_entity_poly.pdbx_seq_one_letter_code
_entity_poly.pdbx_strand_id
1 'polypeptide(L)'
;MIDDIGVEVDSIVNAKLFNGLKDFYSTPLDYKNFAGDSDEKLIGILSSQMVGPTIADDIKQRAVWAIVIALVVIFIYIAARFRRWQFGVGGLVTLAHDAMITVSIYSLFYGILPFNLEIDQSFIAAILTIIGYSINDTVIIFDRIREYVGLYPKRGFKDNINAAVNSTLGRTFMTSGTTFVVLLSVF
;
A
#
# COMPACT_ATOMS: atom_id res chain seq x y z
N MET A 1 -9.13 28.07 8.05
CA MET A 1 -10.25 27.20 7.61
C MET A 1 -9.87 25.72 7.61
N ILE A 2 -8.60 25.33 7.42
CA ILE A 2 -8.20 23.92 7.42
C ILE A 2 -8.13 23.33 8.85
N ASP A 3 -7.92 24.17 9.87
CA ASP A 3 -7.79 23.74 11.28
C ASP A 3 -9.08 23.88 12.12
N ASP A 4 -10.20 24.28 11.51
CA ASP A 4 -11.46 24.56 12.22
C ASP A 4 -12.53 23.53 11.84
N ILE A 5 -12.86 22.66 12.81
CA ILE A 5 -13.68 21.46 12.63
C ILE A 5 -15.15 21.73 13.02
N GLY A 6 -15.54 23.01 13.13
CA GLY A 6 -16.88 23.40 13.55
C GLY A 6 -17.96 23.09 12.52
N VAL A 7 -19.17 22.75 12.99
CA VAL A 7 -20.38 22.52 12.17
C VAL A 7 -20.71 23.71 11.25
N GLU A 8 -20.25 24.90 11.62
CA GLU A 8 -20.36 26.13 10.84
C GLU A 8 -19.52 26.09 9.56
N VAL A 9 -18.31 25.52 9.60
CA VAL A 9 -17.42 25.37 8.44
C VAL A 9 -18.02 24.38 7.44
N ASP A 10 -18.52 23.24 7.91
CA ASP A 10 -19.19 22.24 7.07
C ASP A 10 -20.43 22.84 6.38
N SER A 11 -21.21 23.63 7.10
CA SER A 11 -22.39 24.30 6.55
C SER A 11 -22.00 25.31 5.45
N ILE A 12 -20.91 26.06 5.64
CA ILE A 12 -20.39 27.00 4.64
C ILE A 12 -19.88 26.25 3.40
N VAL A 13 -19.18 25.14 3.59
CA VAL A 13 -18.65 24.31 2.49
C VAL A 13 -19.78 23.70 1.68
N ASN A 14 -20.78 23.11 2.35
CA ASN A 14 -21.96 22.53 1.72
C ASN A 14 -22.78 23.58 0.97
N ALA A 15 -22.94 24.78 1.54
CA ALA A 15 -23.63 25.88 0.88
C ALA A 15 -22.88 26.38 -0.37
N LYS A 16 -21.55 26.43 -0.34
CA LYS A 16 -20.73 26.77 -1.52
C LYS A 16 -20.81 25.68 -2.60
N LEU A 17 -20.72 24.41 -2.20
CA LEU A 17 -20.89 23.26 -3.11
C LEU A 17 -22.27 23.29 -3.79
N PHE A 18 -23.33 23.46 -3.01
CA PHE A 18 -24.69 23.54 -3.56
C PHE A 18 -24.83 24.68 -4.56
N ASN A 19 -24.38 25.89 -4.22
CA ASN A 19 -24.48 27.03 -5.13
C ASN A 19 -23.64 26.88 -6.40
N GLY A 20 -22.50 26.19 -6.33
CA GLY A 20 -21.67 25.92 -7.50
C GLY A 20 -22.20 24.80 -8.40
N LEU A 21 -22.95 23.85 -7.83
CA LEU A 21 -23.40 22.65 -8.55
C LEU A 21 -24.87 22.68 -8.95
N LYS A 22 -25.71 23.53 -8.34
CA LYS A 22 -27.17 23.57 -8.58
C LYS A 22 -27.56 23.71 -10.06
N ASP A 23 -26.79 24.46 -10.85
CA ASP A 23 -27.07 24.73 -12.26
C ASP A 23 -26.65 23.56 -13.19
N PHE A 24 -25.88 22.60 -12.67
CA PHE A 24 -25.47 21.40 -13.41
C PHE A 24 -26.44 20.23 -13.26
N TYR A 25 -27.45 20.34 -12.37
CA TYR A 25 -28.47 19.31 -12.20
C TYR A 25 -29.63 19.52 -13.16
N SER A 26 -29.99 18.48 -13.92
CA SER A 26 -31.15 18.49 -14.82
C SER A 26 -32.49 18.64 -14.07
N THR A 27 -32.54 18.24 -12.81
CA THR A 27 -33.69 18.41 -11.91
C THR A 27 -33.35 19.43 -10.82
N PRO A 28 -34.23 20.42 -10.56
CA PRO A 28 -34.00 21.40 -9.49
C PRO A 28 -33.90 20.69 -8.14
N LEU A 29 -32.72 20.79 -7.53
CA LEU A 29 -32.45 20.20 -6.22
C LEU A 29 -32.53 21.26 -5.14
N ASP A 30 -33.24 20.97 -4.05
CA ASP A 30 -33.24 21.82 -2.86
C ASP A 30 -32.04 21.48 -1.97
N TYR A 31 -31.53 22.46 -1.20
CA TYR A 31 -30.39 22.28 -0.31
C TYR A 31 -30.60 21.13 0.67
N LYS A 32 -31.82 20.98 1.18
CA LYS A 32 -32.19 19.89 2.09
C LYS A 32 -32.07 18.52 1.45
N ASN A 33 -32.39 18.39 0.16
CA ASN A 33 -32.23 17.15 -0.59
C ASN A 33 -30.77 16.96 -1.07
N PHE A 34 -30.01 18.05 -1.22
CA PHE A 34 -28.59 18.03 -1.61
C PHE A 34 -27.68 17.57 -0.48
N ALA A 35 -27.92 18.06 0.74
CA ALA A 35 -27.12 17.76 1.93
C ALA A 35 -27.75 16.70 2.85
N GLY A 36 -29.03 16.38 2.68
CA GLY A 36 -29.71 15.35 3.47
C GLY A 36 -29.19 13.95 3.16
N ASP A 37 -29.23 13.08 4.17
CA ASP A 37 -28.79 11.69 4.08
C ASP A 37 -30.02 10.78 3.93
N SER A 38 -30.16 10.14 2.77
CA SER A 38 -31.27 9.22 2.48
C SER A 38 -30.79 8.09 1.60
N ASP A 39 -31.12 6.84 1.96
CA ASP A 39 -30.60 5.64 1.29
C ASP A 39 -30.94 5.53 -0.21
N GLU A 40 -32.02 6.20 -0.67
CA GLU A 40 -32.43 6.23 -2.09
C GLU A 40 -31.84 7.40 -2.89
N LYS A 41 -30.88 8.15 -2.31
CA LYS A 41 -30.32 9.36 -2.93
C LYS A 41 -29.38 8.99 -4.08
N LEU A 42 -29.76 9.39 -5.29
CA LEU A 42 -28.96 9.21 -6.51
C LEU A 42 -28.10 10.42 -6.87
N ILE A 43 -28.40 11.60 -6.30
CA ILE A 43 -27.78 12.88 -6.67
C ILE A 43 -27.61 13.80 -5.46
N GLY A 44 -26.53 14.60 -5.44
CA GLY A 44 -26.13 15.46 -4.32
C GLY A 44 -24.89 14.91 -3.60
N ILE A 45 -24.70 15.26 -2.32
CA ILE A 45 -23.62 14.71 -1.50
C ILE A 45 -23.94 13.25 -1.16
N LEU A 46 -23.24 12.29 -1.77
CA LEU A 46 -23.44 10.85 -1.56
C LEU A 46 -22.64 10.30 -0.37
N SER A 47 -21.51 10.91 -0.08
CA SER A 47 -20.66 10.58 1.07
C SER A 47 -19.82 11.80 1.42
N SER A 48 -19.61 12.03 2.71
CA SER A 48 -18.69 13.04 3.22
C SER A 48 -17.85 12.41 4.31
N GLN A 49 -16.53 12.50 4.15
CA GLN A 49 -15.57 12.06 5.15
C GLN A 49 -14.61 13.20 5.40
N MET A 50 -14.47 13.58 6.67
CA MET A 50 -13.51 14.59 7.11
C MET A 50 -12.50 13.93 8.04
N VAL A 51 -11.22 14.07 7.73
CA VAL A 51 -10.13 13.60 8.59
C VAL A 51 -9.54 14.80 9.30
N GLY A 52 -9.62 14.80 10.63
CA GLY A 52 -9.02 15.85 11.45
C GLY A 52 -7.48 15.79 11.42
N PRO A 53 -6.79 16.95 11.52
CA PRO A 53 -5.33 17.01 11.43
C PRO A 53 -4.62 16.12 12.47
N THR A 54 -5.13 16.06 13.70
CA THR A 54 -4.61 15.18 14.75
C THR A 54 -4.72 13.69 14.38
N ILE A 55 -5.81 13.28 13.72
CA ILE A 55 -6.02 11.91 13.30
C ILE A 55 -5.06 11.57 12.14
N ALA A 56 -4.89 12.49 11.19
CA ALA A 56 -3.95 12.34 10.09
C ALA A 56 -2.50 12.18 10.60
N ASP A 57 -2.10 12.99 11.59
CA ASP A 57 -0.78 12.88 12.21
C ASP A 57 -0.58 11.56 12.96
N ASP A 58 -1.60 11.07 13.67
CA ASP A 58 -1.56 9.77 14.35
C ASP A 58 -1.44 8.60 13.34
N ILE A 59 -2.22 8.63 12.26
CA ILE A 59 -2.14 7.65 11.16
C ILE A 59 -0.72 7.61 10.59
N LYS A 60 -0.14 8.79 10.30
CA LYS A 60 1.22 8.90 9.77
C LYS A 60 2.27 8.35 10.73
N GLN A 61 2.20 8.68 12.01
CA GLN A 61 3.16 8.17 13.00
C GLN A 61 3.03 6.64 13.17
N ARG A 62 1.80 6.12 13.25
CA ARG A 62 1.54 4.69 13.34
C ARG A 62 2.02 3.93 12.10
N ALA A 63 1.88 4.51 10.91
CA ALA A 63 2.42 3.95 9.67
C ALA A 63 3.93 3.74 9.77
N VAL A 64 4.66 4.79 10.17
CA VAL A 64 6.12 4.75 10.30
C VAL A 64 6.53 3.68 11.32
N TRP A 65 5.89 3.65 12.48
CA TRP A 65 6.17 2.63 13.50
C TRP A 65 5.87 1.21 13.00
N ALA A 66 4.74 0.99 12.33
CA ALA A 66 4.37 -0.31 11.79
C ALA A 66 5.41 -0.82 10.78
N ILE A 67 5.87 0.04 9.86
CA ILE A 67 6.89 -0.30 8.87
C ILE A 67 8.22 -0.63 9.56
N VAL A 68 8.69 0.22 10.49
CA VAL A 68 9.95 0.00 11.21
C VAL A 68 9.92 -1.30 11.99
N ILE A 69 8.83 -1.57 12.73
CA ILE A 69 8.66 -2.80 13.49
C ILE A 69 8.65 -4.01 12.55
N ALA A 70 7.92 -3.95 11.43
CA ALA A 70 7.88 -5.01 10.44
C ALA A 70 9.28 -5.33 9.87
N LEU A 71 10.05 -4.29 9.50
CA LEU A 71 11.42 -4.46 9.00
C LEU A 71 12.34 -5.10 10.04
N VAL A 72 12.24 -4.69 11.31
CA VAL A 72 13.03 -5.29 12.41
C VAL A 72 12.66 -6.75 12.63
N VAL A 73 11.36 -7.07 12.68
CA VAL A 73 10.87 -8.45 12.87
C VAL A 73 11.33 -9.34 11.72
N ILE A 74 11.22 -8.87 10.48
CA ILE A 74 11.67 -9.59 9.30
C ILE A 74 13.19 -9.79 9.32
N PHE A 75 13.96 -8.76 9.68
CA PHE A 75 15.41 -8.87 9.80
C PHE A 75 15.81 -9.94 10.82
N ILE A 76 15.20 -9.92 12.01
CA ILE A 76 15.44 -10.93 13.05
C ILE A 76 15.07 -12.33 12.54
N TYR A 77 13.92 -12.47 11.88
CA TYR A 77 13.48 -13.74 11.30
C TYR A 77 14.50 -14.28 10.29
N ILE A 78 14.95 -13.46 9.33
CA ILE A 78 15.91 -13.89 8.30
C ILE A 78 17.27 -14.18 8.94
N ALA A 79 17.74 -13.33 9.85
CA ALA A 79 19.01 -13.53 10.53
C ALA A 79 19.02 -14.87 11.30
N ALA A 80 17.96 -15.17 12.05
CA ALA A 80 17.79 -16.43 12.77
C ALA A 80 17.65 -17.62 11.82
N ARG A 81 16.85 -17.50 10.76
CA ARG A 81 16.57 -18.57 9.79
C ARG A 81 17.82 -18.93 8.98
N PHE A 82 18.61 -17.96 8.54
CA PHE A 82 19.73 -18.15 7.61
C PHE A 82 21.10 -18.31 8.26
N ARG A 83 21.23 -18.03 9.56
CA ARG A 83 22.49 -18.13 10.34
C ARG A 83 23.67 -17.39 9.69
N ARG A 84 23.37 -16.49 8.74
CA ARG A 84 24.29 -15.65 7.98
C ARG A 84 23.62 -14.30 7.83
N TRP A 85 24.15 -13.31 8.52
CA TRP A 85 23.60 -11.94 8.56
C TRP A 85 23.53 -11.28 7.18
N GLN A 86 24.37 -11.71 6.23
CA GLN A 86 24.39 -11.23 4.84
C GLN A 86 23.04 -11.39 4.13
N PHE A 87 22.34 -12.50 4.36
CA PHE A 87 20.99 -12.71 3.82
C PHE A 87 19.97 -11.79 4.50
N GLY A 88 20.13 -11.52 5.80
CA GLY A 88 19.29 -10.56 6.54
C GLY A 88 19.41 -9.14 6.01
N VAL A 89 20.64 -8.68 5.74
CA VAL A 89 20.88 -7.35 5.16
C VAL A 89 20.38 -7.28 3.73
N GLY A 90 20.59 -8.34 2.92
CA GLY A 90 20.05 -8.41 1.57
C GLY A 90 18.52 -8.28 1.55
N GLY A 91 17.82 -9.04 2.40
CA GLY A 91 16.37 -8.94 2.52
C GLY A 91 15.88 -7.58 3.00
N LEU A 92 16.59 -6.95 3.94
CA LEU A 92 16.26 -5.61 4.43
C LEU A 92 16.38 -4.54 3.33
N VAL A 93 17.45 -4.60 2.51
CA VAL A 93 17.66 -3.67 1.39
C VAL A 93 16.57 -3.84 0.33
N THR A 94 16.21 -5.08 -0.02
CA THR A 94 15.12 -5.36 -0.95
C THR A 94 13.80 -4.76 -0.45
N LEU A 95 13.46 -4.97 0.82
CA LEU A 95 12.23 -4.42 1.40
C LEU A 95 12.22 -2.89 1.47
N ALA A 96 13.34 -2.28 1.83
CA ALA A 96 13.46 -0.82 1.85
C ALA A 96 13.28 -0.24 0.43
N HIS A 97 13.85 -0.91 -0.58
CA HIS A 97 13.67 -0.55 -1.97
C HIS A 97 12.19 -0.65 -2.41
N ASP A 98 11.50 -1.75 -2.08
CA ASP A 98 10.10 -1.95 -2.46
C ASP A 98 9.16 -0.92 -1.80
N ALA A 99 9.39 -0.62 -0.52
CA ALA A 99 8.67 0.43 0.19
C ALA A 99 8.90 1.81 -0.46
N MET A 100 10.15 2.13 -0.81
CA MET A 100 10.50 3.38 -1.46
C MET A 100 9.84 3.52 -2.83
N ILE A 101 9.83 2.47 -3.66
CA ILE A 101 9.15 2.47 -4.96
C ILE A 101 7.65 2.67 -4.78
N THR A 102 7.03 1.97 -3.82
CA THR A 102 5.59 2.08 -3.57
C THR A 102 5.20 3.51 -3.21
N VAL A 103 5.92 4.14 -2.28
CA VAL A 103 5.69 5.55 -1.89
C VAL A 103 5.95 6.49 -3.07
N SER A 104 7.00 6.24 -3.86
CA SER A 104 7.34 7.08 -5.01
C SER A 104 6.25 7.06 -6.08
N ILE A 105 5.67 5.88 -6.37
CA ILE A 105 4.56 5.74 -7.32
C ILE A 105 3.33 6.52 -6.80
N TYR A 106 2.94 6.34 -5.55
CA TYR A 106 1.82 7.08 -4.97
C TYR A 106 2.03 8.60 -5.04
N SER A 107 3.24 9.07 -4.75
CA SER A 107 3.57 10.49 -4.81
C SER A 107 3.61 11.05 -6.23
N LEU A 108 4.10 10.27 -7.22
CA LEU A 108 4.23 10.73 -8.61
C LEU A 108 2.89 10.76 -9.35
N PHE A 109 2.00 9.82 -9.04
CA PHE A 109 0.70 9.71 -9.69
C PHE A 109 -0.41 10.46 -8.94
N TYR A 110 -0.10 11.09 -7.81
CA TYR A 110 -1.03 11.93 -7.07
C TYR A 110 -1.60 13.05 -7.98
N GLY A 111 -2.92 13.05 -8.18
CA GLY A 111 -3.62 13.99 -9.04
C GLY A 111 -3.63 13.68 -10.54
N ILE A 112 -2.93 12.61 -10.99
CA ILE A 112 -2.95 12.16 -12.39
C ILE A 112 -3.99 11.05 -12.58
N LEU A 113 -4.06 10.12 -11.64
CA LEU A 113 -4.97 8.98 -11.72
C LEU A 113 -6.40 9.38 -11.31
N PRO A 114 -7.44 8.75 -11.87
CA PRO A 114 -8.85 9.10 -11.62
C PRO A 114 -9.34 8.71 -10.22
N PHE A 115 -8.44 8.25 -9.34
CA PHE A 115 -8.74 7.82 -7.98
C PHE A 115 -7.84 8.54 -6.99
N ASN A 116 -8.35 8.72 -5.78
CA ASN A 116 -7.69 9.49 -4.75
C ASN A 116 -6.53 8.69 -4.12
N LEU A 117 -5.31 9.19 -4.24
CA LEU A 117 -4.09 8.57 -3.72
C LEU A 117 -3.71 9.17 -2.37
N GLU A 118 -4.65 9.17 -1.44
CA GLU A 118 -4.40 9.66 -0.08
C GLU A 118 -3.61 8.64 0.74
N ILE A 119 -2.77 9.15 1.63
CA ILE A 119 -2.10 8.32 2.64
C ILE A 119 -3.06 8.15 3.80
N ASP A 120 -3.88 7.10 3.72
CA ASP A 120 -4.87 6.73 4.72
C ASP A 120 -4.50 5.40 5.40
N GLN A 121 -5.41 4.85 6.21
CA GLN A 121 -5.21 3.56 6.85
C GLN A 121 -5.13 2.40 5.82
N SER A 122 -5.87 2.50 4.72
CA SER A 122 -5.88 1.51 3.64
C SER A 122 -4.52 1.43 2.95
N PHE A 123 -3.87 2.58 2.72
CA PHE A 123 -2.51 2.67 2.20
C PHE A 123 -1.49 1.94 3.09
N ILE A 124 -1.59 2.11 4.42
CA ILE A 124 -0.70 1.42 5.36
C ILE A 124 -0.86 -0.10 5.25
N ALA A 125 -2.11 -0.57 5.19
CA ALA A 125 -2.41 -1.99 5.03
C ALA A 125 -1.86 -2.54 3.70
N ALA A 126 -1.97 -1.77 2.61
CA ALA A 126 -1.42 -2.13 1.32
C ALA A 126 0.11 -2.24 1.35
N ILE A 127 0.82 -1.27 1.93
CA ILE A 127 2.29 -1.35 2.08
C ILE A 127 2.71 -2.56 2.89
N LEU A 128 2.05 -2.82 4.03
CA LEU A 128 2.41 -3.96 4.87
C LEU A 128 2.18 -5.30 4.14
N THR A 129 1.14 -5.36 3.31
CA THR A 129 0.85 -6.51 2.44
C THR A 129 1.93 -6.69 1.38
N ILE A 130 2.36 -5.62 0.71
CA ILE A 130 3.45 -5.65 -0.28
C ILE A 130 4.74 -6.15 0.36
N ILE A 131 5.09 -5.64 1.56
CA ILE A 131 6.26 -6.09 2.32
C ILE A 131 6.16 -7.58 2.64
N GLY A 132 5.02 -8.04 3.14
CA GLY A 132 4.78 -9.46 3.47
C GLY A 132 4.84 -10.38 2.24
N TYR A 133 4.35 -9.91 1.11
CA TYR A 133 4.37 -10.65 -0.14
C TYR A 133 5.80 -10.71 -0.74
N SER A 134 6.50 -9.58 -0.81
CA SER A 134 7.87 -9.49 -1.34
C SER A 134 8.86 -10.34 -0.54
N ILE A 135 8.72 -10.36 0.79
CA ILE A 135 9.64 -11.14 1.62
C ILE A 135 9.45 -12.65 1.45
N ASN A 136 8.22 -13.12 1.20
CA ASN A 136 7.95 -14.54 0.96
C ASN A 136 8.76 -15.05 -0.24
N ASP A 137 8.77 -14.30 -1.34
CA ASP A 137 9.53 -14.67 -2.54
C ASP A 137 11.04 -14.63 -2.27
N THR A 138 11.52 -13.60 -1.58
CA THR A 138 12.94 -13.47 -1.18
C THR A 138 13.41 -14.66 -0.34
N VAL A 139 12.59 -15.12 0.61
CA VAL A 139 12.91 -16.26 1.47
C VAL A 139 13.00 -17.56 0.67
N ILE A 140 12.10 -17.79 -0.30
CA ILE A 140 12.14 -18.98 -1.16
C ILE A 140 13.45 -19.02 -1.97
N ILE A 141 13.86 -17.89 -2.55
CA ILE A 141 15.11 -17.78 -3.30
C ILE A 141 16.31 -18.03 -2.38
N PHE A 142 16.34 -17.41 -1.21
CA PHE A 142 17.43 -17.59 -0.26
C PHE A 142 17.55 -19.03 0.25
N ASP A 143 16.42 -19.70 0.50
CA ASP A 143 16.41 -21.09 0.94
C ASP A 143 17.00 -22.00 -0.15
N ARG A 144 16.60 -21.78 -1.41
CA ARG A 144 17.15 -22.51 -2.56
C ARG A 144 18.64 -22.24 -2.78
N ILE A 145 19.11 -21.00 -2.62
CA ILE A 145 20.55 -20.68 -2.68
C ILE A 145 21.30 -21.47 -1.61
N ARG A 146 20.80 -21.50 -0.38
CA ARG A 146 21.42 -22.25 0.72
C ARG A 146 21.46 -23.75 0.43
N GLU A 147 20.35 -24.30 -0.06
CA GLU A 147 20.24 -25.70 -0.45
C GLU A 147 21.28 -26.07 -1.52
N TYR A 148 21.41 -25.26 -2.58
CA TYR A 148 22.34 -25.53 -3.68
C TYR A 148 23.81 -25.40 -3.26
N VAL A 149 24.13 -24.46 -2.36
CA VAL A 149 25.46 -24.38 -1.76
C VAL A 149 25.79 -25.63 -0.94
N GLY A 150 24.81 -26.23 -0.27
CA GLY A 150 24.97 -27.48 0.47
C GLY A 150 25.08 -28.73 -0.44
N LEU A 151 24.23 -28.83 -1.47
CA LEU A 151 24.20 -29.96 -2.39
C LEU A 151 25.39 -29.98 -3.36
N TYR A 152 25.85 -28.80 -3.78
CA TYR A 152 26.91 -28.63 -4.78
C TYR A 152 28.07 -27.78 -4.24
N PRO A 153 28.80 -28.25 -3.20
CA PRO A 153 29.85 -27.46 -2.55
C PRO A 153 31.07 -27.21 -3.44
N LYS A 154 31.24 -28.00 -4.52
CA LYS A 154 32.33 -27.84 -5.50
C LYS A 154 32.05 -26.78 -6.57
N ARG A 155 30.80 -26.30 -6.69
CA ARG A 155 30.44 -25.24 -7.65
C ARG A 155 30.79 -23.87 -7.08
N GLY A 156 31.04 -22.91 -7.96
CA GLY A 156 31.21 -21.51 -7.55
C GLY A 156 29.94 -20.98 -6.89
N PHE A 157 30.10 -20.08 -5.92
CA PHE A 157 28.95 -19.48 -5.22
C PHE A 157 27.99 -18.78 -6.19
N LYS A 158 28.52 -18.12 -7.23
CA LYS A 158 27.72 -17.47 -8.29
C LYS A 158 26.92 -18.49 -9.11
N ASP A 159 27.52 -19.63 -9.45
CA ASP A 159 26.84 -20.68 -10.21
C ASP A 159 25.68 -21.28 -9.41
N ASN A 160 25.90 -21.48 -8.10
CA ASN A 160 24.86 -21.94 -7.19
C ASN A 160 23.72 -20.92 -7.06
N ILE A 161 24.02 -19.62 -6.99
CA ILE A 161 22.99 -18.57 -7.00
C ILE A 161 22.20 -18.59 -8.30
N ASN A 162 22.87 -18.58 -9.46
CA ASN A 162 22.21 -18.55 -10.75
C ASN A 162 21.31 -19.77 -10.96
N ALA A 163 21.80 -20.95 -10.60
CA ALA A 163 21.00 -22.18 -10.68
C ALA A 163 19.81 -22.14 -9.70
N ALA A 164 20.00 -21.62 -8.48
CA ALA A 164 18.93 -21.47 -7.51
C ALA A 164 17.82 -20.54 -8.01
N VAL A 165 18.18 -19.34 -8.48
CA VAL A 165 17.22 -18.35 -9.01
C VAL A 165 16.44 -18.92 -10.19
N ASN A 166 17.12 -19.56 -11.15
CA ASN A 166 16.45 -20.19 -12.29
C ASN A 166 15.48 -21.29 -11.87
N SER A 167 15.82 -22.09 -10.86
CA SER A 167 14.93 -23.16 -10.37
C SER A 167 13.68 -22.65 -9.63
N THR A 168 13.73 -21.43 -9.08
CA THR A 168 12.59 -20.82 -8.37
C THR A 168 11.77 -19.87 -9.22
N LEU A 169 12.30 -19.39 -10.35
CA LEU A 169 11.68 -18.36 -11.17
C LEU A 169 10.26 -18.70 -11.61
N GLY A 170 10.02 -19.94 -12.06
CA GLY A 170 8.70 -20.38 -12.49
C GLY A 170 7.66 -20.29 -11.37
N ARG A 171 8.04 -20.62 -10.13
CA ARG A 171 7.16 -20.49 -8.96
C ARG A 171 6.88 -19.03 -8.64
N THR A 172 7.92 -18.20 -8.56
CA THR A 172 7.79 -16.75 -8.28
C THR A 172 6.89 -16.06 -9.30
N PHE A 173 7.06 -16.40 -10.58
CA PHE A 173 6.22 -15.86 -11.65
C PHE A 173 4.76 -16.33 -11.52
N MET A 174 4.53 -17.61 -11.22
CA MET A 174 3.17 -18.14 -11.04
C MET A 174 2.46 -17.49 -9.85
N THR A 175 3.11 -17.36 -8.69
CA THR A 175 2.48 -16.75 -7.50
C THR A 175 2.19 -15.27 -7.73
N SER A 176 3.14 -14.53 -8.31
CA SER A 176 2.96 -13.10 -8.59
C SER A 176 1.94 -12.86 -9.70
N GLY A 177 1.96 -13.71 -10.74
CA GLY A 177 1.01 -13.65 -11.85
C GLY A 177 -0.43 -13.93 -11.42
N THR A 178 -0.67 -14.95 -10.59
CA THR A 178 -2.03 -15.24 -10.11
C THR A 178 -2.56 -14.14 -9.20
N THR A 179 -1.71 -13.60 -8.33
CA THR A 179 -2.08 -12.45 -7.48
C THR A 179 -2.39 -11.22 -8.33
N PHE A 180 -1.59 -10.94 -9.36
CA PHE A 180 -1.83 -9.86 -10.30
C PHE A 180 -3.16 -10.02 -11.06
N VAL A 181 -3.49 -11.22 -11.53
CA VAL A 181 -4.78 -11.51 -12.19
C VAL A 181 -5.96 -11.24 -11.25
N VAL A 182 -5.85 -11.62 -9.97
CA VAL A 182 -6.89 -11.32 -8.98
C VAL A 182 -7.05 -9.81 -8.78
N LEU A 183 -5.96 -9.07 -8.64
CA LEU A 183 -6.00 -7.61 -8.48
C LEU A 183 -6.67 -6.94 -9.69
N LEU A 184 -6.35 -7.37 -10.92
CA LEU A 184 -7.00 -6.87 -12.14
C LEU A 184 -8.50 -7.16 -12.22
N SER A 185 -9.01 -8.16 -11.49
CA SER A 185 -10.44 -8.49 -11.48
C SER A 185 -11.21 -7.72 -10.41
N VAL A 186 -10.54 -7.24 -9.36
CA VAL A 186 -11.16 -6.54 -8.23
C VAL A 186 -11.27 -5.03 -8.48
N PHE A 187 -10.37 -4.47 -9.28
CA PHE A 187 -10.34 -3.07 -9.70
C PHE A 187 -10.86 -2.91 -11.13
#